data_AF-A0AAF0KQP5-F1
#
_entry.id   AF-A0AAF0KQP5-F1
#
_cell.length_a   1.000
_cell.length_b   1.000
_cell.length_c   1.000
_cell.angle_alpha   90.00
_cell.angle_beta   90.00
_cell.angle_gamma   90.00
#
_symmetry.space_group_name_H-M   'P 1'
#
loop_
_entity.id
_entity.type
_entity.pdbx_description
1 polymer ?
#
loop_
_entity_poly.entity_id
_entity_poly.type
_entity_poly.pdbx_seq_one_letter_code
_entity_poly.pdbx_strand_id
1 'polypeptide(L)'
;MRDTPIPITVEGEPILIFAPPRRSNGATRISVRLGAADGTPVQLIDGNEWKPNDGSWHFLLRGDRYSMMATRGDGLCVLRIVARNRIAVEHLRTTIHGRKLEVTPDWLQIDGKRYVDRIGSGTLIGLEL
;
A
#
# COMPACT_ATOMS: atom_id res chain seq x y z
N MET A 1 -10.11 15.58 -4.70
CA MET A 1 -9.55 14.22 -4.58
C MET A 1 -9.09 14.03 -3.13
N ARG A 2 -9.63 13.03 -2.43
CA ARG A 2 -9.29 12.75 -1.02
C ARG A 2 -7.95 12.02 -0.97
N ASP A 3 -7.11 12.40 -0.01
CA ASP A 3 -5.81 11.77 0.24
C ASP A 3 -5.99 10.51 1.07
N THR A 4 -5.23 9.45 0.77
CA THR A 4 -5.21 8.25 1.59
C THR A 4 -4.37 8.49 2.86
N PRO A 5 -4.85 8.12 4.05
CA PRO A 5 -4.05 8.16 5.26
C PRO A 5 -2.84 7.24 5.14
N ILE A 6 -1.68 7.77 5.50
CA ILE A 6 -0.38 7.11 5.40
C ILE A 6 0.46 7.44 6.65
N PRO A 7 1.28 6.51 7.18
CA PRO A 7 1.41 5.10 6.81
C PRO A 7 0.14 4.25 7.06
N ILE A 8 0.07 3.09 6.40
CA ILE A 8 -0.92 2.05 6.68
C ILE A 8 -0.22 0.91 7.40
N THR A 9 -0.67 0.58 8.60
CA THR A 9 -0.17 -0.53 9.42
C THR A 9 -1.31 -1.45 9.83
N VAL A 10 -1.08 -2.77 9.84
CA VAL A 10 -2.02 -3.77 10.34
C VAL A 10 -1.29 -4.62 11.37
N GLU A 11 -1.75 -4.64 12.63
CA GLU A 11 -1.11 -5.42 13.71
C GLU A 11 0.39 -5.12 13.85
N GLY A 12 0.77 -3.85 13.71
CA GLY A 12 2.18 -3.40 13.75
C GLY A 12 2.97 -3.67 12.46
N GLU A 13 2.42 -4.40 11.49
CA GLU A 13 3.04 -4.67 10.20
C GLU A 13 2.83 -3.50 9.24
N PRO A 14 3.89 -2.76 8.83
CA PRO A 14 3.76 -1.67 7.86
C PRO A 14 3.46 -2.18 6.44
N ILE A 15 2.23 -1.96 6.01
CA ILE A 15 1.76 -2.29 4.66
C ILE A 15 2.26 -1.28 3.64
N LEU A 16 2.19 0.01 4.00
CA LEU A 16 2.56 1.10 3.10
C LEU A 16 3.24 2.23 3.89
N ILE A 17 4.50 2.49 3.54
CA ILE A 17 5.31 3.56 4.12
C ILE A 17 5.71 4.54 3.03
N PHE A 18 5.62 5.82 3.37
CA PHE A 18 6.22 6.91 2.59
C PHE A 18 7.22 7.68 3.44
N ALA A 19 8.36 8.00 2.85
CA ALA A 19 9.35 8.88 3.48
C ALA A 19 9.78 9.99 2.52
N PRO A 20 10.08 11.19 3.02
CA PRO A 20 10.63 12.27 2.22
C PRO A 20 11.88 11.84 1.42
N PRO A 21 12.17 12.50 0.30
CA PRO A 21 13.41 12.27 -0.44
C PRO A 21 14.65 12.52 0.42
N ARG A 22 15.69 11.69 0.26
CA ARG A 22 16.99 11.89 0.97
C ARG A 22 17.77 13.11 0.49
N ARG A 23 17.52 13.58 -0.73
CA ARG A 23 18.17 14.74 -1.32
C ARG A 23 17.12 15.79 -1.64
N SER A 24 17.44 17.07 -1.47
CA SER A 24 16.67 18.17 -2.03
C SER A 24 16.53 17.92 -3.53
N ASN A 25 15.30 17.59 -3.96
CA ASN A 25 14.91 17.16 -5.29
C ASN A 25 14.82 15.65 -5.64
N GLY A 26 15.02 14.74 -4.70
CA GLY A 26 14.80 13.31 -4.95
C GLY A 26 13.32 12.91 -5.07
N ALA A 27 13.08 11.64 -5.42
CA ALA A 27 11.75 11.03 -5.34
C ALA A 27 11.37 10.71 -3.90
N THR A 28 10.08 10.81 -3.57
CA THR A 28 9.53 10.24 -2.33
C THR A 28 9.85 8.76 -2.27
N ARG A 29 10.30 8.26 -1.11
CA ARG A 29 10.58 6.84 -0.91
C ARG A 29 9.29 6.13 -0.57
N ILE A 30 9.04 5.04 -1.26
CA ILE A 30 7.87 4.18 -1.11
C ILE A 30 8.39 2.82 -0.68
N SER A 31 7.82 2.28 0.40
CA SER A 31 7.96 0.86 0.73
C SER A 31 6.58 0.24 0.82
N VAL A 32 6.41 -0.92 0.18
CA VAL A 32 5.15 -1.66 0.15
C VAL A 32 5.39 -3.10 0.57
N ARG A 33 4.59 -3.58 1.50
CA ARG A 33 4.58 -4.97 1.96
C ARG A 33 3.15 -5.48 1.96
N LEU A 34 2.92 -6.59 1.26
CA LEU A 34 1.62 -7.25 1.16
C LEU A 34 1.80 -8.72 1.55
N GLY A 35 0.74 -9.39 1.99
CA GLY A 35 0.84 -10.82 2.25
C GLY A 35 0.81 -11.66 0.97
N ALA A 36 1.56 -12.75 1.00
CA ALA A 36 1.50 -13.84 0.02
C ALA A 36 0.19 -14.65 0.17
N ALA A 37 0.05 -15.70 -0.63
CA ALA A 37 -1.13 -16.58 -0.63
C ALA A 37 -1.44 -17.24 0.71
N ASP A 38 -0.41 -17.44 1.55
CA ASP A 38 -0.53 -17.98 2.91
C ASP A 38 -0.71 -16.88 3.98
N GLY A 39 -0.74 -15.60 3.58
CA GLY A 39 -0.78 -14.45 4.47
C GLY A 39 0.57 -14.04 5.06
N THR A 40 1.67 -14.67 4.67
CA THR A 40 3.02 -14.28 5.10
C THR A 40 3.40 -12.94 4.47
N PRO A 41 3.89 -11.95 5.25
CA PRO A 41 4.34 -10.67 4.70
C PRO A 41 5.45 -10.82 3.66
N VAL A 42 5.29 -10.16 2.51
CA VAL A 42 6.28 -10.09 1.43
C VAL A 42 6.62 -8.63 1.15
N GLN A 43 7.90 -8.29 1.24
CA GLN A 43 8.40 -6.99 0.81
C GLN A 43 8.35 -6.91 -0.72
N LEU A 44 7.47 -6.06 -1.27
CA LEU A 44 7.37 -5.88 -2.72
C LEU A 44 8.24 -4.74 -3.22
N ILE A 45 8.18 -3.61 -2.51
CA ILE A 45 9.02 -2.44 -2.78
C ILE A 45 9.73 -2.06 -1.50
N ASP A 46 11.04 -1.96 -1.50
CA ASP A 46 11.81 -1.38 -0.39
C ASP A 46 12.50 -0.09 -0.83
N GLY A 47 12.02 1.06 -0.38
CA GLY A 47 12.64 2.34 -0.67
C GLY A 47 12.76 2.65 -2.16
N ASN A 48 11.71 2.33 -2.94
CA ASN A 48 11.62 2.39 -4.41
C ASN A 48 12.31 1.26 -5.18
N GLU A 49 12.87 0.24 -4.51
CA GLU A 49 13.43 -0.93 -5.17
C GLU A 49 12.39 -2.07 -5.22
N TRP A 50 12.10 -2.58 -6.42
CA TRP A 50 11.30 -3.79 -6.59
C TRP A 50 12.09 -5.02 -6.14
N LYS A 51 11.53 -5.82 -5.22
CA LYS A 51 12.23 -6.97 -4.61
C LYS A 51 11.86 -8.35 -5.17
N PRO A 52 10.60 -8.63 -5.57
CA PRO A 52 10.24 -9.94 -6.10
C PRO A 52 11.05 -10.33 -7.35
N ASN A 53 11.58 -11.55 -7.36
CA ASN A 53 12.43 -12.09 -8.43
C ASN A 53 12.00 -13.47 -8.94
N ASP A 54 10.94 -14.04 -8.38
CA ASP A 54 10.44 -15.41 -8.63
C ASP A 54 9.18 -15.44 -9.49
N GLY A 55 8.69 -14.28 -9.95
CA GLY A 55 7.47 -14.16 -10.74
C GLY A 55 6.17 -14.33 -9.95
N SER A 56 6.22 -14.38 -8.61
CA SER A 56 5.02 -14.42 -7.76
C SER A 56 4.24 -13.11 -7.75
N TRP A 57 4.90 -12.01 -8.16
CA TRP A 57 4.32 -10.69 -8.27
C TRP A 57 4.73 -10.01 -9.58
N HIS A 58 3.85 -9.15 -10.07
CA HIS A 58 4.05 -8.30 -11.23
C HIS A 58 4.03 -6.83 -10.81
N PHE A 59 4.97 -6.07 -11.38
CA PHE A 59 5.01 -4.62 -11.30
C PHE A 59 4.71 -4.01 -12.66
N LEU A 60 3.85 -3.00 -12.69
CA LEU A 60 3.54 -2.23 -13.89
C LEU A 60 3.51 -0.74 -13.56
N LEU A 61 4.25 0.04 -14.33
CA LEU A 61 4.17 1.51 -14.33
C LEU A 61 3.49 1.98 -15.62
N ARG A 62 2.38 2.70 -15.51
CA ARG A 62 1.71 3.37 -16.63
C ARG A 62 1.39 4.81 -16.27
N GLY A 63 2.11 5.76 -16.86
CA GLY A 63 1.97 7.18 -16.53
C GLY A 63 2.36 7.45 -15.07
N ASP A 64 1.43 7.96 -14.28
CA ASP A 64 1.59 8.24 -12.85
C ASP A 64 1.14 7.08 -11.94
N ARG A 65 0.69 5.95 -12.51
CA ARG A 65 0.16 4.79 -11.78
C ARG A 65 1.15 3.64 -11.67
N TYR A 66 1.29 3.14 -10.46
CA TYR A 66 2.11 2.01 -10.05
C TYR A 66 1.17 0.88 -9.62
N SER A 67 1.21 -0.25 -10.31
CA SER A 67 0.41 -1.42 -9.99
C SER A 67 1.30 -2.58 -9.58
N MET A 68 1.03 -3.14 -8.42
CA MET A 68 1.64 -4.36 -7.89
C MET A 68 0.55 -5.41 -7.76
N MET A 69 0.71 -6.54 -8.44
CA MET A 69 -0.32 -7.59 -8.51
C MET A 69 0.31 -8.93 -8.25
N ALA A 70 -0.27 -9.72 -7.35
CA ALA A 70 0.14 -11.10 -7.20
C ALA A 70 -0.33 -11.90 -8.42
N THR A 71 0.49 -12.82 -8.89
CA THR A 71 0.19 -13.65 -10.08
C THR A 71 -1.05 -14.52 -9.87
N ARG A 72 -1.35 -14.89 -8.62
CA ARG A 72 -2.55 -15.66 -8.25
C ARG A 72 -3.78 -14.79 -7.99
N GLY A 73 -3.65 -13.46 -8.07
CA GLY A 73 -4.76 -12.50 -7.99
C GLY A 73 -5.25 -12.17 -6.57
N ASP A 74 -4.65 -12.74 -5.54
CA ASP A 74 -4.97 -12.52 -4.12
C ASP A 74 -4.48 -11.16 -3.58
N GLY A 75 -3.35 -10.67 -4.09
CA GLY A 75 -2.78 -9.36 -3.73
C GLY A 75 -2.87 -8.30 -4.83
N LEU A 76 -3.25 -7.08 -4.47
CA LEU A 76 -3.27 -5.90 -5.34
C LEU A 76 -2.86 -4.64 -4.57
N CYS A 77 -2.02 -3.81 -5.18
CA CYS A 77 -1.80 -2.43 -4.73
C CYS A 77 -1.63 -1.53 -5.94
N VAL A 78 -2.48 -0.53 -6.07
CA VAL A 78 -2.48 0.51 -7.10
C VAL A 78 -2.25 1.84 -6.41
N LEU A 79 -1.10 2.44 -6.68
CA LEU A 79 -0.72 3.75 -6.20
C LEU A 79 -0.69 4.73 -7.38
N ARG A 80 -1.07 5.98 -7.14
CA ARG A 80 -0.93 7.06 -8.12
C ARG A 80 -0.15 8.23 -7.53
N ILE A 81 0.89 8.68 -8.24
CA ILE A 81 1.65 9.87 -7.85
C ILE A 81 0.90 11.11 -8.32
N VAL A 82 0.27 11.82 -7.38
CA VAL A 82 -0.52 13.02 -7.67
C VAL A 82 0.37 14.26 -7.72
N ALA A 83 1.37 14.32 -6.85
CA ALA A 83 2.41 15.34 -6.81
C ALA A 83 3.68 14.75 -6.19
N ARG A 84 4.78 15.49 -6.21
CA ARG A 84 6.10 15.01 -5.76
C ARG A 84 6.11 14.37 -4.37
N ASN A 85 5.26 14.85 -3.48
CA ASN A 85 5.09 14.43 -2.09
C ASN A 85 3.66 13.93 -1.78
N ARG A 86 2.86 13.65 -2.81
CA ARG A 86 1.46 13.27 -2.67
C ARG A 86 1.17 12.02 -3.47
N ILE A 87 0.86 10.93 -2.77
CA ILE A 87 0.58 9.63 -3.35
C ILE A 87 -0.81 9.20 -2.90
N ALA A 88 -1.65 8.80 -3.84
CA ALA A 88 -2.97 8.27 -3.57
C ALA A 88 -2.94 6.74 -3.68
N VAL A 89 -3.56 6.07 -2.72
CA VAL A 89 -3.87 4.64 -2.85
C VAL A 89 -5.21 4.53 -3.57
N GLU A 90 -5.18 4.15 -4.83
CA GLU A 90 -6.40 3.97 -5.62
C GLU A 90 -7.07 2.64 -5.30
N HIS A 91 -6.29 1.60 -4.99
CA HIS A 91 -6.80 0.33 -4.49
C HIS A 91 -5.67 -0.43 -3.80
N LEU A 92 -5.92 -0.94 -2.61
CA LEU A 92 -5.06 -1.92 -1.96
C LEU A 92 -5.94 -3.08 -1.51
N ARG A 93 -5.56 -4.31 -1.83
CA ARG A 93 -6.19 -5.53 -1.34
C ARG A 93 -5.11 -6.53 -0.98
N THR A 94 -5.14 -7.02 0.26
CA THR A 94 -4.18 -8.02 0.72
C THR A 94 -4.76 -8.83 1.87
N THR A 95 -4.21 -10.02 2.08
CA THR A 95 -4.39 -10.78 3.32
C THR A 95 -3.04 -10.92 3.98
N ILE A 96 -2.88 -10.46 5.22
CA ILE A 96 -1.60 -10.50 5.94
C ILE A 96 -1.85 -10.91 7.38
N HIS A 97 -1.07 -11.85 7.91
CA HIS A 97 -1.33 -12.45 9.24
C HIS A 97 -2.78 -12.97 9.41
N GLY A 98 -3.39 -13.47 8.32
CA GLY A 98 -4.78 -13.93 8.30
C GLY A 98 -5.85 -12.83 8.26
N ARG A 99 -5.44 -11.55 8.30
CA ARG A 99 -6.32 -10.37 8.27
C ARG A 99 -6.52 -9.90 6.84
N LYS A 100 -7.77 -9.74 6.42
CA LYS A 100 -8.11 -9.23 5.08
C LYS A 100 -8.24 -7.72 5.12
N LEU A 101 -7.36 -7.03 4.41
CA LEU A 101 -7.34 -5.59 4.28
C LEU A 101 -7.75 -5.20 2.85
N GLU A 102 -8.67 -4.26 2.74
CA GLU A 102 -8.96 -3.58 1.49
C GLU A 102 -9.09 -2.07 1.70
N VAL A 103 -8.40 -1.28 0.88
CA VAL A 103 -8.35 0.18 0.98
C VAL A 103 -8.63 0.77 -0.39
N THR A 104 -9.51 1.77 -0.41
CA THR A 104 -9.83 2.57 -1.58
C THR A 104 -9.79 4.06 -1.17
N PRO A 105 -9.94 5.00 -2.12
CA PRO A 105 -10.05 6.41 -1.79
C PRO A 105 -11.25 6.75 -0.89
N ASP A 106 -12.29 5.90 -0.90
CA ASP A 106 -13.58 6.20 -0.26
C ASP A 106 -13.79 5.42 1.03
N TRP A 107 -13.15 4.26 1.19
CA TRP A 107 -13.33 3.42 2.37
C TRP A 107 -12.14 2.49 2.62
N LEU A 108 -12.04 2.08 3.88
CA LEU A 108 -11.15 1.05 4.40
C LEU A 108 -12.03 -0.11 4.88
N GLN A 109 -11.65 -1.35 4.60
CA GLN A 109 -12.32 -2.54 5.09
C GLN A 109 -11.30 -3.50 5.68
N ILE A 110 -11.62 -4.03 6.87
CA ILE A 110 -10.80 -5.02 7.56
C ILE A 110 -11.69 -6.15 8.04
N ASP A 111 -11.39 -7.37 7.62
CA ASP A 111 -12.15 -8.58 7.94
C ASP A 111 -13.66 -8.41 7.73
N GLY A 112 -14.03 -7.72 6.63
CA GLY A 112 -15.42 -7.43 6.28
C GLY A 112 -16.04 -6.22 6.98
N LYS A 113 -15.41 -5.65 8.01
CA LYS A 113 -15.87 -4.42 8.65
C LYS A 113 -15.38 -3.18 7.89
N ARG A 114 -16.31 -2.36 7.41
CA ARG A 114 -16.04 -1.18 6.57
C ARG A 114 -16.05 0.13 7.37
N TYR A 115 -15.15 1.04 6.98
CA TYR A 115 -14.94 2.36 7.56
C TYR A 115 -14.89 3.39 6.42
N VAL A 116 -15.84 4.34 6.38
CA VAL A 116 -16.06 5.26 5.24
C VAL A 116 -15.57 6.69 5.53
N ASP A 117 -15.42 7.07 6.81
CA ASP A 117 -15.03 8.44 7.22
C ASP A 117 -13.67 8.54 7.92
N ARG A 118 -12.91 7.44 7.99
CA ARG A 118 -11.58 7.42 8.62
C ARG A 118 -10.42 7.70 7.65
N ILE A 119 -10.74 7.91 6.38
CA ILE A 119 -9.79 8.25 5.31
C ILE A 119 -9.79 9.77 5.14
N GLY A 120 -9.31 10.45 6.17
CA GLY A 120 -9.10 11.89 6.20
C GLY A 120 -7.61 12.21 6.36
N SER A 121 -7.14 13.22 5.63
CA SER A 121 -5.74 13.67 5.61
C SER A 121 -5.17 13.82 7.02
N GLY A 122 -4.17 13.01 7.36
CA GLY A 122 -3.43 13.11 8.63
C GLY A 122 -3.86 12.15 9.73
N THR A 123 -4.82 11.26 9.50
CA THR A 123 -5.09 10.18 10.47
C THR A 123 -4.08 9.06 10.26
N LEU A 124 -3.18 8.87 11.23
CA LEU A 124 -2.40 7.64 11.32
C LEU A 124 -3.38 6.47 11.53
N ILE A 125 -3.51 5.57 10.56
CA ILE A 125 -4.23 4.30 10.79
C ILE A 125 -3.22 3.31 11.35
N GLY A 126 -2.87 3.52 12.62
CA GLY A 126 -2.39 2.48 13.51
C GLY A 126 -3.62 1.73 14.04
N LEU A 127 -3.90 0.55 13.51
CA LEU A 127 -4.88 -0.34 14.12
C LEU A 127 -4.11 -1.36 14.95
N GLU A 128 -3.76 -0.93 16.17
CA GLU A 128 -3.56 -1.85 17.28
C GLU A 128 -4.96 -2.28 17.71
N LEU A 129 -5.25 -3.58 17.65
CA LEU A 129 -6.42 -4.18 18.28
C LEU A 129 -5.98 -4.90 19.56
#